data_AF-A0A932Z851-F1
#
_entry.id   AF-A0A932Z851-F1
#
_cell.length_a   1.000
_cell.length_b   1.000
_cell.length_c   1.000
_cell.angle_alpha   90.00
_cell.angle_beta   90.00
_cell.angle_gamma   90.00
#
_symmetry.space_group_name_H-M   'P 1'
#
loop_
_entity.id
_entity.type
_entity.pdbx_description
1 polymer ?
#
loop_
_entity_poly.entity_id
_entity_poly.type
_entity_poly.pdbx_seq_one_letter_code
_entity_poly.pdbx_strand_id
1 'polypeptide(L)' 'MPIIRREDVPAEVEGGLRRQPVATKALGAVSLTVTEITLSPGGKIPLHIHPGHEECI' A
#
# COMPACT_ATOMS: atom_id res chain seq x y z
N MET A 1 10.93 9.14 16.64
CA MET A 1 10.17 9.14 15.39
C MET A 1 11.13 8.75 14.27
N PRO A 2 11.04 7.55 13.70
CA PRO A 2 11.92 7.13 12.61
C PRO A 2 11.54 7.86 11.32
N ILE A 3 12.54 8.24 10.53
CA ILE A 3 12.35 8.59 9.12
C ILE A 3 12.72 7.35 8.33
N ILE A 4 11.74 6.73 7.68
CA ILE A 4 11.92 5.52 6.88
C ILE A 4 11.97 5.96 5.43
N ARG A 5 13.07 5.67 4.72
CA ARG A 5 13.18 6.06 3.32
C ARG A 5 12.44 5.07 2.44
N ARG A 6 11.97 5.54 1.29
CA ARG A 6 11.20 4.73 0.35
C ARG A 6 12.00 3.52 -0.13
N GLU A 7 13.28 3.72 -0.40
CA GLU A 7 14.23 2.71 -0.84
C GLU A 7 14.49 1.60 0.20
N ASP A 8 14.21 1.86 1.48
CA ASP A 8 14.37 0.89 2.57
C ASP A 8 13.17 -0.08 2.68
N VAL A 9 12.06 0.22 1.98
CA VAL A 9 10.83 -0.56 2.01
C VAL A 9 10.57 -1.15 0.62
N PRO A 10 10.59 -2.48 0.46
CA PRO A 10 10.36 -3.10 -0.83
C PRO A 10 8.93 -2.83 -1.32
N ALA A 11 8.79 -2.54 -2.60
CA ALA A 11 7.48 -2.47 -3.25
C ALA A 11 6.99 -3.85 -3.64
N GLU A 12 5.68 -4.06 -3.54
CA GLU A 12 5.00 -5.24 -4.05
C GLU A 12 4.58 -4.97 -5.50
N VAL A 13 4.90 -5.89 -6.41
CA VAL A 13 4.59 -5.75 -7.84
C VAL A 13 3.86 -6.99 -8.31
N GLU A 14 2.63 -6.83 -8.78
CA GLU A 14 1.80 -7.94 -9.26
C GLU A 14 0.82 -7.45 -10.34
N GLY A 15 0.72 -8.16 -11.47
CA GLY A 15 -0.36 -7.91 -12.45
C GLY A 15 -0.44 -6.48 -13.00
N GLY A 16 0.68 -5.75 -13.10
CA GLY A 16 0.71 -4.34 -13.53
C GLY A 16 0.34 -3.33 -12.44
N LEU A 17 0.14 -3.79 -11.20
CA LEU A 17 0.02 -2.98 -10.00
C LEU A 17 1.37 -2.93 -9.28
N ARG A 18 1.77 -1.74 -8.83
CA ARG A 18 2.89 -1.54 -7.92
C ARG A 18 2.38 -0.88 -6.64
N ARG A 19 2.52 -1.55 -5.49
CA ARG A 19 2.15 -1.04 -4.16
C ARG A 19 3.42 -0.71 -3.39
N GLN A 20 3.56 0.54 -2.95
CA GLN A 20 4.63 0.98 -2.07
C GLN A 20 4.06 1.23 -0.66
N PRO A 21 4.42 0.41 0.33
CA PRO A 21 4.02 0.67 1.71
C PRO A 21 4.65 1.98 2.21
N VAL A 22 3.84 2.84 2.84
CA VAL A 22 4.28 4.11 3.42
C VAL A 22 4.10 4.08 4.95
N ALA A 23 2.94 3.62 5.42
CA ALA A 23 2.67 3.37 6.82
C ALA A 23 1.93 2.05 6.96
N THR A 24 2.49 1.10 7.71
CA THR A 24 1.87 -0.21 7.95
C THR A 24 2.19 -0.68 9.37
N LYS A 25 1.52 -1.74 9.83
CA LYS A 25 1.84 -2.38 11.12
C LYS A 25 3.31 -2.81 11.22
N ALA A 26 3.89 -3.31 10.12
CA ALA A 26 5.29 -3.71 10.07
C ALA A 26 6.25 -2.51 10.25
N LEU A 27 5.82 -1.31 9.86
CA LEU A 27 6.54 -0.05 10.07
C LEU A 27 6.16 0.66 11.38
N GLY A 28 5.38 0.00 12.24
CA GLY A 28 4.99 0.50 13.55
C GLY A 28 3.70 1.33 13.60
N ALA A 29 2.94 1.41 12.51
CA ALA A 29 1.64 2.08 12.52
C ALA A 29 0.60 1.26 13.31
N VAL A 30 -0.21 1.94 14.11
CA VAL A 30 -1.19 1.30 15.02
C VAL A 30 -2.65 1.62 14.71
N SER A 31 -2.91 2.70 13.97
CA SER A 31 -4.26 3.21 13.73
C SER A 31 -4.61 3.43 12.27
N LEU A 32 -3.61 3.60 11.40
CA LEU A 32 -3.82 3.89 9.98
C LEU A 32 -2.75 3.18 9.15
N THR A 33 -3.17 2.67 7.99
CA THR A 33 -2.26 2.22 6.95
C THR A 33 -2.33 3.15 5.74
N VAL A 34 -1.18 3.40 5.13
CA VAL A 34 -1.03 4.22 3.92
C VAL A 34 -0.16 3.47 2.94
N THR A 35 -0.64 3.33 1.71
CA THR A 35 0.06 2.68 0.60
C THR A 35 -0.06 3.56 -0.62
N GLU A 36 1.05 3.81 -1.31
CA GLU A 36 1.02 4.43 -2.63
C GLU A 36 0.81 3.33 -3.68
N ILE A 37 -0.17 3.52 -4.57
CA ILE A 37 -0.50 2.56 -5.62
C ILE A 37 -0.22 3.20 -6.97
N THR A 38 0.54 2.50 -7.82
CA THR A 38 0.73 2.85 -9.23
C THR A 38 0.14 1.74 -10.09
N LEU A 39 -0.76 2.11 -11.01
CA LEU A 39 -1.32 1.22 -12.02
C LEU A 39 -0.66 1.48 -13.37
N SER A 40 0.02 0.48 -13.90
CA SER A 40 0.50 0.49 -15.28
C SER A 40 -0.69 0.44 -16.25
N PRO A 41 -0.54 0.91 -17.51
CA PRO A 41 -1.58 0.76 -18.52
C PRO A 41 -2.09 -0.68 -18.62
N GLY A 42 -3.41 -0.86 -18.55
CA GLY A 42 -4.07 -2.17 -18.55
C GLY A 42 -4.10 -2.90 -17.20
N GLY A 43 -3.35 -2.42 -16.19
CA GLY A 43 -3.42 -2.89 -14.81
C GLY A 43 -4.79 -2.61 -14.20
N LYS A 44 -5.27 -3.52 -13.35
CA LYS A 44 -6.59 -3.43 -12.73
C LYS A 44 -6.53 -3.89 -11.28
N ILE A 45 -7.30 -3.22 -10.44
CA ILE A 45 -7.65 -3.71 -9.10
C ILE A 45 -9.04 -4.33 -9.23
N PRO A 46 -9.21 -5.65 -9.00
CA PRO A 46 -10.53 -6.27 -9.02
C PRO A 46 -11.46 -5.61 -8.01
N LEU A 47 -12.76 -5.62 -8.28
CA LEU A 47 -13.76 -5.20 -7.30
C LEU A 47 -13.66 -6.12 -6.07
N HIS A 48 -13.54 -5.53 -4.90
CA HIS A 48 -13.45 -6.25 -3.63
C HIS A 48 -14.01 -5.40 -2.48
N ILE A 49 -14.09 -6.01 -1.30
CA ILE A 49 -14.50 -5.36 -0.06
C ILE A 49 -13.42 -5.55 1.01
N HIS A 50 -13.46 -4.68 2.01
CA HIS A 50 -12.60 -4.73 3.17
C HIS A 50 -13.44 -4.93 4.44
N PRO A 51 -13.62 -6.19 4.89
CA PRO A 51 -14.37 -6.44 6.12
C PRO A 51 -13.62 -5.91 7.34
N GLY A 52 -14.30 -5.09 8.15
CA GLY A 52 -13.78 -4.64 9.44
C GLY A 52 -12.81 -3.46 9.39
N HIS A 53 -12.67 -2.77 8.26
CA HIS A 53 -11.96 -1.51 8.19
C HIS A 53 -12.51 -0.62 7.06
N GLU A 54 -12.37 0.69 7.25
CA GLU A 54 -12.68 1.69 6.22
C GLU A 54 -11.40 2.00 5.43
N GLU A 55 -11.56 2.15 4.12
CA GLU A 55 -10.48 2.58 3.23
C GLU A 55 -11.03 3.66 2.30
N CYS A 56 -10.20 4.67 2.02
CA CYS A 56 -10.44 5.69 1.03
C CYS A 56 -9.29 5.65 0.03
N ILE A 57 -9.62 5.63 -1.26
CA ILE A 57 -8.67 5.51 -2.39
C ILE A 57 -8.62 6.82 -3.14
#